data_AF-A0A382TP40-F1
#
_entry.id   AF-A0A382TP40-F1
#
_cell.length_a   1.000
_cell.length_b   1.000
_cell.length_c   1.000
_cell.angle_alpha   90.00
_cell.angle_beta   90.00
_cell.angle_gamma   90.00
#
_symmetry.space_group_name_H-M   'P 1'
#
loop_
_entity.id
_entity.type
_entity.pdbx_description
1 polymer ?
#
loop_
_entity_poly.entity_id
_entity_poly.type
_entity_poly.pdbx_seq_one_letter_code
_entity_poly.pdbx_strand_id
1 'polypeptide(L)'
;IRLYTIDYGISRNDKIIDEFPEIKIDDLSVTFNNRLLESKIVISDTNQTTYLQSLAINKPTIIFWNPEASEIKSEVKPYIDRLMDVGIYHTSPKSAAEMLSNIYPTIDEWWYSSNTQKAKNAFCEKFAYTSENWLQEWELALSDLK
;
A
#
# COMPACT_ATOMS: atom_id res chain seq x y z
N ILE A 1 -2.09 4.23 13.88
CA ILE A 1 -2.97 4.49 12.72
C ILE A 1 -2.82 5.95 12.32
N ARG A 2 -2.57 6.23 11.04
CA ARG A 2 -2.62 7.58 10.50
C ARG A 2 -3.94 7.75 9.75
N LEU A 3 -4.79 8.65 10.25
CA LEU A 3 -6.11 8.90 9.68
C LEU A 3 -6.06 10.08 8.71
N TYR A 4 -7.09 10.20 7.88
CA TYR A 4 -7.25 11.35 7.00
C TYR A 4 -7.31 12.64 7.83
N THR A 5 -6.69 13.72 7.33
CA THR A 5 -6.49 14.96 8.09
C THR A 5 -7.78 15.70 8.41
N ILE A 6 -8.88 15.42 7.70
CA ILE A 6 -10.17 16.04 7.92
C ILE A 6 -11.13 15.00 8.51
N ASP A 7 -11.61 15.26 9.72
CA ASP A 7 -12.77 14.55 10.26
C ASP A 7 -14.05 15.25 9.80
N TYR A 8 -14.85 14.58 8.97
CA TYR A 8 -16.13 15.09 8.47
C TYR A 8 -17.26 14.93 9.52
N GLY A 9 -16.95 15.09 10.80
CA GLY A 9 -17.88 14.92 11.92
C GLY A 9 -18.23 13.46 12.21
N ILE A 10 -17.38 12.50 11.84
CA ILE A 10 -17.63 11.06 11.97
C ILE A 10 -17.09 10.52 13.31
N SER A 11 -16.25 11.30 14.02
CA SER A 11 -15.61 10.93 15.28
C SER A 11 -14.86 9.59 15.14
N ARG A 12 -14.10 9.45 14.05
CA ARG A 12 -13.37 8.19 13.76
C ARG A 12 -12.33 7.89 14.84
N ASN A 13 -11.64 8.92 15.33
CA ASN A 13 -10.63 8.78 16.37
C ASN A 13 -11.25 8.20 17.65
N ASP A 14 -12.34 8.81 18.11
CA ASP A 14 -12.99 8.44 19.36
C ASP A 14 -13.44 6.98 19.33
N LYS A 15 -14.12 6.55 18.26
CA LYS A 15 -14.58 5.16 18.10
C LYS A 15 -13.44 4.15 18.12
N ILE A 16 -12.33 4.47 17.45
CA ILE A 16 -11.17 3.58 17.40
C ILE A 16 -10.50 3.48 18.78
N ILE A 17 -10.37 4.60 19.49
CA ILE A 17 -9.75 4.63 20.82
C ILE A 17 -10.65 3.93 21.85
N ASP A 18 -11.98 4.11 21.76
CA ASP A 18 -12.95 3.45 22.63
C ASP A 18 -12.90 1.92 22.48
N GLU A 19 -12.74 1.42 21.26
CA GLU A 19 -12.66 -0.03 20.99
C GLU A 19 -11.24 -0.60 21.23
N PHE A 20 -10.19 0.19 20.95
CA PHE A 20 -8.79 -0.22 21.04
C PHE A 20 -7.96 0.82 21.82
N PRO A 21 -8.05 0.86 23.16
CA PRO A 21 -7.46 1.92 23.97
C PRO A 21 -5.93 1.97 23.92
N GLU A 22 -5.27 0.86 23.57
CA GLU A 22 -3.82 0.80 23.42
C GLU A 22 -3.32 1.24 22.03
N ILE A 23 -4.24 1.51 21.09
CA ILE A 23 -3.86 1.85 19.74
C ILE A 23 -3.32 3.28 19.67
N LYS A 24 -2.16 3.42 19.03
CA LYS A 24 -1.55 4.74 18.84
C LYS A 24 -2.11 5.40 17.59
N ILE A 25 -2.79 6.52 17.75
CA ILE A 25 -3.17 7.40 16.64
C ILE A 25 -1.99 8.33 16.35
N ASP A 26 -1.66 8.48 15.06
CA ASP A 26 -0.63 9.41 14.60
C ASP A 26 -1.12 10.84 14.81
N ASP A 27 -0.36 11.62 15.59
CA ASP A 27 -0.65 13.01 15.93
C ASP A 27 -0.31 13.99 14.79
N LEU A 28 0.21 13.47 13.66
CA LEU A 28 0.62 14.22 12.48
C LEU A 28 1.79 15.20 12.73
N SER A 29 2.48 15.08 13.87
CA SER A 29 3.69 15.86 14.18
C SER A 29 4.87 15.53 13.26
N VAL A 30 4.84 14.35 12.66
CA VAL A 30 5.84 13.83 11.71
C VAL A 30 5.20 13.67 10.33
N THR A 31 5.99 13.95 9.29
CA THR A 31 5.55 13.80 7.90
C THR A 31 5.17 12.36 7.58
N PHE A 32 4.26 12.19 6.63
CA PHE A 32 3.89 10.85 6.15
C PHE A 32 5.11 10.04 5.70
N ASN A 33 6.03 10.65 4.95
CA ASN A 33 7.23 9.98 4.44
C ASN A 33 8.13 9.47 5.57
N ASN A 34 8.33 10.26 6.63
CA ASN A 34 9.15 9.84 7.75
C ASN A 34 8.48 8.67 8.50
N ARG A 35 7.16 8.72 8.75
CA ARG A 35 6.42 7.61 9.35
C ARG A 35 6.45 6.35 8.49
N LEU A 36 6.35 6.51 7.18
CA LEU A 36 6.44 5.43 6.22
C LEU A 36 7.80 4.73 6.28
N LEU A 37 8.89 5.50 6.37
CA LEU A 37 10.25 4.97 6.51
C LEU A 37 10.47 4.25 7.85
N GLU A 38 9.94 4.78 8.96
CA GLU A 38 10.05 4.20 10.30
C GLU A 38 9.20 2.93 10.52
N SER A 39 8.13 2.75 9.74
CA SER A 39 7.17 1.64 9.95
C SER A 39 7.84 0.27 9.73
N LYS A 40 7.38 -0.80 10.39
CA LYS A 40 7.87 -2.16 10.06
C LYS A 40 7.21 -2.69 8.78
N ILE A 41 5.91 -2.43 8.66
CA ILE A 41 5.02 -2.85 7.58
C ILE A 41 3.91 -1.82 7.43
N VAL A 42 3.42 -1.62 6.21
CA VAL A 42 2.31 -0.73 5.88
C VAL A 42 1.06 -1.55 5.64
N ILE A 43 -0.07 -1.09 6.18
CA ILE A 43 -1.38 -1.66 5.91
C ILE A 43 -2.27 -0.53 5.39
N SER A 44 -2.87 -0.73 4.22
CA SER A 44 -3.77 0.25 3.58
C SER A 44 -5.09 -0.42 3.21
N ASP A 45 -6.20 0.20 3.58
CA ASP A 45 -7.57 -0.31 3.41
C ASP A 45 -8.30 0.26 2.18
N THR A 46 -7.57 1.00 1.34
CA THR A 46 -8.13 1.70 0.18
C THR A 46 -7.23 1.63 -1.04
N ASN A 47 -7.85 1.65 -2.21
CA ASN A 47 -7.19 1.80 -3.51
C ASN A 47 -6.84 3.27 -3.79
N GLN A 48 -5.96 3.84 -2.96
CA GLN A 48 -5.47 5.22 -3.04
C GLN A 48 -3.94 5.25 -3.23
N THR A 49 -3.35 6.45 -3.31
CA THR A 49 -1.92 6.60 -3.61
C THR A 49 -0.98 6.17 -2.49
N THR A 50 -1.48 5.99 -1.25
CA THR A 50 -0.67 5.63 -0.08
C THR A 50 0.12 4.33 -0.28
N TYR A 51 -0.54 3.27 -0.77
CA TYR A 51 0.15 2.00 -0.97
C TYR A 51 1.08 2.03 -2.19
N LEU A 52 0.77 2.83 -3.21
CA LEU A 52 1.67 3.01 -4.35
C LEU A 52 3.02 3.57 -3.89
N GLN A 53 2.99 4.54 -2.96
CA GLN A 53 4.21 5.10 -2.37
C GLN A 53 4.97 4.06 -1.56
N SER A 54 4.29 3.25 -0.73
CA SER A 54 4.96 2.21 0.08
C SER A 54 5.59 1.12 -0.79
N LEU A 55 4.90 0.68 -1.86
CA LEU A 55 5.46 -0.28 -2.82
C LEU A 55 6.65 0.31 -3.58
N ALA A 56 6.56 1.56 -4.03
CA ALA A 56 7.62 2.24 -4.78
C ALA A 56 8.93 2.34 -3.98
N ILE A 57 8.86 2.66 -2.68
CA ILE A 57 10.03 2.69 -1.80
C ILE A 57 10.45 1.31 -1.27
N ASN A 58 9.86 0.23 -1.81
CA ASN A 58 10.11 -1.15 -1.44
C ASN A 58 9.84 -1.48 0.06
N LYS A 59 8.80 -0.89 0.64
CA LYS A 59 8.39 -1.14 2.03
C LYS A 59 7.43 -2.33 2.11
N PRO A 60 7.60 -3.27 3.06
CA PRO A 60 6.61 -4.32 3.30
C PRO A 60 5.20 -3.74 3.41
N THR A 61 4.30 -4.24 2.57
CA THR A 61 2.96 -3.65 2.40
C THR A 61 1.92 -4.74 2.24
N ILE A 62 0.85 -4.67 3.03
CA ILE A 62 -0.40 -5.40 2.83
C ILE A 62 -1.48 -4.38 2.48
N ILE A 63 -2.26 -4.67 1.46
CA ILE A 63 -3.39 -3.84 1.03
C ILE A 63 -4.66 -4.67 1.02
N PHE A 64 -5.77 -4.05 1.37
CA PHE A 64 -7.07 -4.67 1.21
C PHE A 64 -8.16 -3.67 0.87
N TRP A 65 -9.14 -4.11 0.09
CA TRP A 65 -10.42 -3.39 -0.09
C TRP A 65 -11.44 -4.35 -0.67
N ASN A 66 -12.73 -4.06 -0.45
CA ASN A 66 -13.80 -4.79 -1.12
C ASN A 66 -13.78 -4.45 -2.63
N PRO A 67 -13.62 -5.43 -3.53
CA PRO A 67 -13.66 -5.20 -4.99
C PRO A 67 -14.95 -4.54 -5.48
N GLU A 68 -16.07 -4.73 -4.77
CA GLU A 68 -17.35 -4.09 -5.10
C GLU A 68 -17.36 -2.59 -4.77
N ALA A 69 -16.53 -2.16 -3.81
CA ALA A 69 -16.40 -0.77 -3.41
C ALA A 69 -15.35 0.00 -4.24
N SER A 70 -14.39 -0.71 -4.85
CA SER A 70 -13.39 -0.15 -5.74
C SER A 70 -13.06 -1.17 -6.83
N GLU A 71 -13.77 -1.03 -7.95
CA GLU A 71 -13.65 -1.95 -9.08
C GLU A 71 -12.28 -1.83 -9.76
N ILE A 72 -11.72 -2.98 -10.08
CA ILE A 72 -10.45 -3.10 -10.79
C ILE A 72 -10.75 -3.35 -12.26
N LYS A 73 -10.21 -2.48 -13.13
CA LYS A 73 -10.35 -2.66 -14.58
C LYS A 73 -9.77 -4.01 -15.02
N SER A 74 -10.39 -4.63 -16.03
CA SER A 74 -9.96 -5.91 -16.58
C SER A 74 -8.49 -5.93 -17.01
N GLU A 75 -7.98 -4.82 -17.56
CA GLU A 75 -6.58 -4.65 -17.97
C GLU A 75 -5.58 -4.66 -16.80
N VAL A 76 -6.03 -4.32 -15.59
CA VAL A 76 -5.22 -4.27 -14.37
C VAL A 76 -5.26 -5.60 -13.62
N LYS A 77 -6.29 -6.42 -13.87
CA LYS A 77 -6.52 -7.70 -13.19
C LYS A 77 -5.29 -8.62 -13.14
N PRO A 78 -4.50 -8.81 -14.23
CA PRO A 78 -3.33 -9.69 -14.16
C PRO A 78 -2.27 -9.25 -13.15
N TYR A 79 -2.16 -7.94 -12.88
CA TYR A 79 -1.21 -7.42 -11.90
C TYR A 79 -1.73 -7.57 -10.48
N ILE A 80 -3.03 -7.33 -10.27
CA ILE A 80 -3.72 -7.53 -8.99
C ILE A 80 -3.71 -9.01 -8.61
N ASP A 81 -3.99 -9.92 -9.55
CA ASP A 81 -3.96 -11.36 -9.31
C ASP A 81 -2.58 -11.79 -8.78
N ARG A 82 -1.49 -11.28 -9.37
CA ARG A 82 -0.14 -11.53 -8.88
C ARG A 82 0.11 -10.99 -7.47
N LEU A 83 -0.48 -9.84 -7.12
CA LEU A 83 -0.41 -9.32 -5.75
C LEU A 83 -1.22 -10.17 -4.78
N MET A 84 -2.35 -10.76 -5.19
CA MET A 84 -3.11 -11.72 -4.38
C MET A 84 -2.32 -13.00 -4.15
N ASP A 85 -1.68 -13.54 -5.20
CA ASP A 85 -0.92 -14.79 -5.13
C ASP A 85 0.23 -14.73 -4.12
N VAL A 86 0.83 -13.55 -3.92
CA VAL A 86 1.92 -13.34 -2.94
C VAL A 86 1.46 -12.77 -1.60
N GLY A 87 0.15 -12.60 -1.40
CA GLY A 87 -0.43 -12.08 -0.16
C GLY A 87 -0.14 -10.59 0.08
N ILE A 88 0.09 -9.80 -0.98
CA ILE A 88 0.13 -8.34 -0.87
C ILE A 88 -1.30 -7.78 -0.88
N TYR A 89 -2.16 -8.23 -1.80
CA TYR A 89 -3.55 -7.76 -1.91
C TYR A 89 -4.55 -8.78 -1.36
N HIS A 90 -5.51 -8.29 -0.59
CA HIS A 90 -6.62 -9.05 -0.04
C HIS A 90 -7.96 -8.37 -0.30
N THR A 91 -9.02 -9.15 -0.48
CA THR A 91 -10.38 -8.62 -0.73
C THR A 91 -11.17 -8.33 0.55
N SER A 92 -10.60 -8.62 1.72
CA SER A 92 -11.23 -8.39 3.03
C SER A 92 -10.23 -8.07 4.13
N PRO A 93 -10.63 -7.31 5.16
CA PRO A 93 -9.78 -7.03 6.34
C PRO A 93 -9.38 -8.31 7.07
N LYS A 94 -10.28 -9.32 7.12
CA LYS A 94 -10.00 -10.60 7.78
C LYS A 94 -8.83 -11.33 7.13
N SER A 95 -8.84 -11.47 5.81
CA SER A 95 -7.77 -12.17 5.09
C SER A 95 -6.44 -11.41 5.19
N ALA A 96 -6.47 -10.08 5.20
CA ALA A 96 -5.27 -9.26 5.44
C ALA A 96 -4.70 -9.44 6.86
N ALA A 97 -5.56 -9.54 7.88
CA ALA A 97 -5.14 -9.76 9.26
C ALA A 97 -4.57 -11.17 9.48
N GLU A 98 -5.15 -12.18 8.84
CA GLU A 98 -4.62 -13.56 8.82
C GLU A 98 -3.23 -13.59 8.17
N MET A 99 -3.07 -12.93 7.01
CA MET A 99 -1.78 -12.79 6.34
C MET A 99 -0.75 -12.14 7.25
N LEU A 100 -1.07 -10.97 7.84
CA LEU A 100 -0.19 -10.27 8.76
C LEU A 100 0.25 -11.17 9.91
N SER A 101 -0.68 -11.88 10.55
CA SER A 101 -0.38 -12.76 11.69
C SER A 101 0.61 -13.86 11.31
N ASN A 102 0.48 -14.42 10.10
CA ASN A 102 1.36 -15.46 9.59
C ASN A 102 2.77 -14.94 9.31
N ILE A 103 2.90 -13.75 8.71
CA ILE A 103 4.21 -13.19 8.31
C ILE A 103 4.88 -12.33 9.38
N TYR A 104 4.18 -11.94 10.45
CA TYR A 104 4.70 -11.01 11.45
C TYR A 104 6.06 -11.41 12.05
N PRO A 105 6.33 -12.72 12.33
CA PRO A 105 7.64 -13.16 12.81
C PRO A 105 8.75 -13.05 11.77
N THR A 106 8.41 -13.10 10.47
CA THR A 106 9.35 -13.26 9.34
C THR A 106 9.04 -12.30 8.18
N ILE A 107 8.67 -11.05 8.50
CA ILE A 107 8.22 -10.05 7.50
C ILE A 107 9.24 -9.90 6.36
N ASP A 108 10.51 -9.80 6.70
CA ASP A 108 11.59 -9.60 5.73
C ASP A 108 11.75 -10.82 4.82
N GLU A 109 11.59 -12.05 5.34
CA GLU A 109 11.68 -13.27 4.55
C GLU A 109 10.57 -13.34 3.50
N TRP A 110 9.34 -13.01 3.88
CA TRP A 110 8.21 -12.91 2.95
C TRP A 110 8.44 -11.79 1.93
N TRP A 111 8.78 -10.60 2.40
CA TRP A 111 8.86 -9.40 1.57
C TRP A 111 9.98 -9.48 0.53
N TYR A 112 11.16 -9.94 0.93
CA TYR A 112 12.33 -10.05 0.06
C TYR A 112 12.40 -11.38 -0.70
N SER A 113 11.39 -12.25 -0.56
CA SER A 113 11.29 -13.45 -1.39
C SER A 113 11.22 -13.09 -2.88
N SER A 114 11.76 -13.97 -3.74
CA SER A 114 11.77 -13.73 -5.19
C SER A 114 10.38 -13.54 -5.77
N ASN A 115 9.39 -14.29 -5.28
CA ASN A 115 8.02 -14.24 -5.78
C ASN A 115 7.35 -12.90 -5.40
N THR A 116 7.45 -12.50 -4.13
CA THR A 116 6.89 -11.22 -3.66
C THR A 116 7.52 -10.03 -4.39
N GLN A 117 8.84 -10.00 -4.52
CA GLN A 117 9.53 -8.91 -5.25
C GLN A 117 9.17 -8.88 -6.74
N LYS A 118 9.05 -10.03 -7.41
CA LYS A 118 8.64 -10.09 -8.82
C LYS A 118 7.21 -9.59 -9.03
N ALA A 119 6.27 -9.96 -8.15
CA ALA A 119 4.89 -9.48 -8.22
C ALA A 119 4.82 -7.97 -7.99
N LYS A 120 5.48 -7.48 -6.93
CA LYS A 120 5.57 -6.06 -6.60
C LYS A 120 6.21 -5.25 -7.73
N ASN A 121 7.36 -5.68 -8.25
CA ASN A 121 8.08 -4.94 -9.29
C ASN A 121 7.26 -4.83 -10.58
N ALA A 122 6.63 -5.92 -11.03
CA ALA A 122 5.78 -5.87 -12.21
C ALA A 122 4.57 -4.96 -12.04
N PHE A 123 4.02 -4.86 -10.82
CA PHE A 123 2.97 -3.90 -10.52
C PHE A 123 3.51 -2.46 -10.53
N CYS A 124 4.63 -2.20 -9.84
CA CYS A 124 5.25 -0.87 -9.78
C CYS A 124 5.68 -0.35 -11.15
N GLU A 125 6.26 -1.19 -12.01
CA GLU A 125 6.64 -0.83 -13.38
C GLU A 125 5.49 -0.21 -14.17
N LYS A 126 4.24 -0.58 -13.87
CA LYS A 126 3.06 -0.07 -14.56
C LYS A 126 2.34 1.05 -13.82
N PHE A 127 2.25 0.97 -12.49
CA PHE A 127 1.34 1.81 -11.69
C PHE A 127 2.03 2.70 -10.65
N ALA A 128 3.32 2.48 -10.39
CA ALA A 128 4.11 3.25 -9.42
C ALA A 128 5.57 3.36 -9.89
N TYR A 129 5.75 3.67 -11.17
CA TYR A 129 7.06 3.64 -11.81
C TYR A 129 7.94 4.78 -11.27
N THR A 130 9.18 4.43 -10.96
CA THR A 130 10.19 5.35 -10.46
C THR A 130 11.48 5.14 -11.23
N SER A 131 12.12 6.22 -11.67
CA SER A 131 13.42 6.19 -12.34
C SER A 131 14.27 7.35 -11.84
N GLU A 132 15.57 7.12 -11.70
CA GLU A 132 16.54 8.21 -11.45
C GLU A 132 16.63 9.17 -12.65
N ASN A 133 16.28 8.68 -13.85
CA ASN A 133 16.26 9.44 -15.10
C ASN A 133 14.83 9.85 -15.51
N TRP A 134 13.91 9.95 -14.54
CA TRP A 134 12.50 10.22 -14.83
C TRP A 134 12.32 11.46 -15.72
N LEU A 135 13.12 12.52 -15.51
CA LEU A 135 13.00 13.75 -16.27
C LEU A 135 13.26 13.53 -17.76
N GLN A 136 14.36 12.85 -18.09
CA GLN A 136 14.73 12.53 -19.47
C GLN A 136 13.70 11.61 -20.12
N GLU A 137 13.21 10.60 -19.38
CA GLU A 137 12.19 9.68 -19.88
C GLU A 137 10.89 10.40 -20.22
N TRP A 138 10.47 11.37 -19.39
CA TRP A 138 9.30 12.21 -19.65
C TRP A 138 9.53 13.19 -20.80
N GLU A 139 10.72 13.80 -20.91
CA GLU A 139 11.07 14.66 -22.04
C GLU A 139 10.95 13.90 -23.37
N LEU A 140 11.45 12.67 -23.44
CA LEU A 140 11.32 11.80 -24.61
C LEU A 140 9.86 11.47 -24.91
N ALA A 141 9.11 10.97 -23.92
CA ALA A 141 7.72 10.56 -24.08
C ALA A 141 6.81 11.72 -24.56
N LEU A 142 7.05 12.94 -24.07
CA LEU A 142 6.31 14.13 -24.49
C LEU A 142 6.74 14.64 -25.86
N SER A 143 7.98 14.37 -26.28
CA SER A 143 8.46 14.75 -27.62
C SER A 143 7.83 13.89 -28.71
N ASP A 144 7.56 12.61 -28.41
CA ASP A 144 6.91 11.67 -29.32
C ASP A 144 5.40 11.94 -29.52
N LEU A 145 4.81 12.84 -28.72
CA LEU A 145 3.41 13.25 -28.84
C LEU A 145 3.19 14.45 -29.78
N LYS A 146 4.26 15.06 -30.29
CA LYS A 146 4.21 16.17 -31.26
C LYS A 146 4.21 15.67 -32.69
#